data_AF-A0A8S0FLC6-F1
#
_entry.id   AF-A0A8S0FLC6-F1
#
_cell.length_a   1.000
_cell.length_b   1.000
_cell.length_c   1.000
_cell.angle_alpha   90.00
_cell.angle_beta   90.00
_cell.angle_gamma   90.00
#
_symmetry.space_group_name_H-M   'P 1'
#
loop_
_entity.id
_entity.type
_entity.pdbx_description
1 polymer ?
#
loop_
_entity_poly.entity_id
_entity_poly.type
_entity_poly.pdbx_seq_one_letter_code
_entity_poly.pdbx_strand_id
1 'polypeptide(L)' 'MNNFNLHTPTRILFGKGAIAGLREQIPHDARVLITYGGGSVKKTGVLDQVLRC' A
#
# COMPACT_ATOMS: atom_id res chain seq x y z
N MET A 1 27.54 -2.73 21.81
CA MET A 1 26.64 -1.97 20.90
C MET A 1 27.50 -0.95 20.20
N ASN A 2 27.46 -0.90 18.86
CA ASN A 2 28.29 0.03 18.08
C ASN A 2 27.45 1.22 17.64
N ASN A 3 28.11 2.34 17.32
CA ASN A 3 27.43 3.51 16.78
C ASN A 3 26.78 3.14 15.44
N PHE A 4 25.51 3.51 15.28
CA PHE A 4 24.76 3.35 14.03
C PHE A 4 23.94 4.60 13.75
N ASN A 5 23.61 4.80 12.47
CA ASN A 5 22.60 5.74 12.02
C ASN A 5 21.51 4.94 11.30
N LEU A 6 20.28 5.02 11.81
CA LEU A 6 19.14 4.25 11.31
C LEU A 6 18.13 5.20 10.67
N HIS A 7 17.69 4.86 9.45
CA HIS A 7 16.67 5.62 8.74
C HIS A 7 15.57 4.67 8.22
N THR A 8 14.35 4.91 8.67
CA THR A 8 13.14 4.15 8.29
C THR A 8 12.05 5.12 7.80
N PRO A 9 12.13 5.61 6.55
CA PRO A 9 11.26 6.69 6.06
C PRO A 9 9.85 6.23 5.70
N THR A 10 9.62 4.92 5.61
CA THR A 10 8.36 4.35 5.13
C THR A 10 7.21 4.76 6.04
N ARG A 11 6.22 5.45 5.47
CA ARG A 11 4.97 5.78 6.16
C ARG A 11 4.12 4.51 6.30
N ILE A 12 3.67 4.24 7.52
CA ILE A 12 2.80 3.10 7.82
C ILE A 12 1.36 3.59 7.96
N LEU A 13 0.47 3.12 7.08
CA LEU A 13 -0.98 3.23 7.26
C LEU A 13 -1.46 1.96 7.96
N PHE A 14 -1.88 2.07 9.22
CA PHE A 14 -2.22 0.92 10.08
C PHE A 14 -3.68 0.95 10.53
N GLY A 15 -4.26 -0.25 10.72
CA GLY A 15 -5.61 -0.44 11.26
C GLY A 15 -6.59 -1.04 10.25
N LYS A 16 -7.74 -1.50 10.76
CA LYS A 16 -8.84 -2.00 9.93
C LYS A 16 -9.37 -0.85 9.06
N GLY A 17 -9.40 -1.05 7.74
CA GLY A 17 -9.86 -0.02 6.80
C GLY A 17 -8.81 1.02 6.40
N ALA A 18 -7.55 0.87 6.82
CA ALA A 18 -6.46 1.81 6.48
C ALA A 18 -6.24 2.01 4.97
N ILE A 19 -6.72 1.08 4.14
CA ILE A 19 -6.73 1.20 2.68
C ILE A 19 -7.47 2.46 2.17
N ALA A 20 -8.41 3.01 2.94
CA ALA A 20 -9.09 4.26 2.59
C ALA A 20 -8.11 5.44 2.43
N GLY A 21 -6.98 5.43 3.16
CA GLY A 21 -5.95 6.45 3.07
C GLY A 21 -4.99 6.30 1.88
N LEU A 22 -5.18 5.27 1.03
CA LEU A 22 -4.26 4.94 -0.06
C LEU A 22 -4.26 6.01 -1.15
N ARG A 23 -5.43 6.54 -1.51
CA ARG A 23 -5.56 7.49 -2.62
C ARG A 23 -4.84 8.81 -2.33
N GLU A 24 -4.82 9.27 -1.08
CA GLU A 24 -4.10 10.49 -0.69
C GLU A 24 -2.57 10.30 -0.69
N GLN A 25 -2.05 9.07 -0.79
CA GLN A 25 -0.61 8.80 -0.88
C GLN A 25 -0.10 8.75 -2.32
N ILE A 26 -0.98 8.76 -3.32
CA ILE A 26 -0.63 8.60 -4.73
C ILE A 26 -0.93 9.91 -5.46
N PRO A 27 0.00 10.44 -6.27
CA PRO A 27 -0.28 11.60 -7.11
C PRO A 27 -1.50 11.38 -8.01
N HIS A 28 -2.34 12.40 -8.15
CA HIS A 28 -3.61 12.28 -8.88
C HIS A 28 -3.46 11.94 -10.37
N ASP A 29 -2.33 12.29 -10.97
CA ASP A 29 -1.96 12.09 -12.37
C ASP A 29 -1.10 10.84 -12.60
N ALA A 30 -0.82 10.07 -11.54
CA ALA A 30 0.02 8.88 -11.64
C ALA A 30 -0.65 7.76 -12.46
N ARG A 31 0.05 7.25 -13.47
CA ARG A 31 -0.28 5.97 -14.10
C ARG A 31 0.29 4.83 -13.28
N VAL A 32 -0.55 4.18 -12.48
CA VAL A 32 -0.13 3.13 -11.54
C VAL A 32 -0.18 1.74 -12.17
N LEU A 33 0.88 0.95 -11.99
CA LEU A 33 0.90 -0.49 -12.26
C LEU A 33 0.74 -1.26 -10.95
N ILE A 34 -0.34 -2.02 -10.82
CA ILE A 34 -0.57 -2.88 -9.65
C ILE A 34 0.05 -4.25 -9.90
N THR A 35 1.00 -4.64 -9.05
CA THR A 35 1.65 -5.95 -9.09
C THR A 35 1.12 -6.87 -7.99
N TYR A 36 0.91 -8.15 -8.31
CA TYR A 36 0.48 -9.18 -7.36
C TYR A 36 0.92 -10.57 -7.85
N GLY A 37 0.96 -11.54 -6.94
CA GLY A 37 1.40 -12.92 -7.22
C GLY A 37 0.28 -13.83 -7.79
N GLY A 38 0.21 -15.07 -7.30
CA GLY A 38 -0.69 -16.15 -7.81
C GLY A 38 -2.21 -15.92 -7.72
N GLY A 39 -2.67 -14.70 -7.44
CA GLY A 39 -4.08 -14.32 -7.57
C GLY A 39 -4.97 -14.52 -6.35
N SER A 40 -4.43 -14.89 -5.19
CA SER A 40 -5.20 -14.96 -3.93
C SER A 40 -5.91 -13.65 -3.61
N VAL A 41 -5.25 -12.51 -3.85
CA VAL A 41 -5.79 -11.15 -3.64
C VAL A 41 -7.02 -10.84 -4.50
N LYS A 42 -7.20 -11.54 -5.64
CA LYS A 42 -8.43 -11.46 -6.43
C LYS A 42 -9.55 -12.25 -5.75
N LYS A 43 -9.25 -13.48 -5.33
CA LYS A 43 -10.23 -14.37 -4.69
C LYS A 43 -10.78 -13.80 -3.39
N THR A 44 -9.95 -13.10 -2.62
CA THR A 44 -10.33 -12.49 -1.35
C THR A 44 -10.94 -11.08 -1.49
N GLY A 45 -11.04 -10.55 -2.71
CA GLY A 45 -11.56 -9.20 -2.97
C GLY A 45 -10.64 -8.05 -2.54
N VAL A 46 -9.41 -8.34 -2.09
CA VAL A 46 -8.44 -7.31 -1.68
C VAL A 46 -8.03 -6.45 -2.87
N LEU A 47 -7.80 -7.07 -4.03
CA LEU A 47 -7.50 -6.32 -5.25
C LEU A 47 -8.68 -5.40 -5.64
N ASP A 48 -9.92 -5.85 -5.45
CA ASP A 48 -11.10 -5.05 -5.75
C ASP A 48 -11.21 -3.84 -4.82
N GLN A 49 -10.79 -3.96 -3.55
CA GLN A 49 -10.72 -2.81 -2.64
C GLN A 49 -9.70 -1.78 -3.13
N VAL A 50 -8.52 -2.23 -3.58
CA VAL A 50 -7.47 -1.35 -4.15
C VAL A 50 -7.96 -0.63 -5.41
N LEU A 51 -8.72 -1.30 -6.27
CA LEU A 51 -9.24 -0.72 -7.52
C LEU A 51 -10.40 0.27 -7.31
N ARG A 52 -11.06 0.24 -6.14
CA ARG A 52 -12.16 1.15 -5.78
C ARG A 52 -11.71 2.42 -5.07
N CYS A 53 -10.42 2.54 -4.78
CA CYS A 53 -9.82 3.68 -4.08
C CYS A 53 -9.85 4.97 -4.92
#